data_AF-A0A096AD76-F1
#
_entry.id   AF-A0A096AD76-F1
#
_cell.length_a   1.000
_cell.length_b   1.000
_cell.length_c   1.000
_cell.angle_alpha   90.00
_cell.angle_beta   90.00
_cell.angle_gamma   90.00
#
_symmetry.space_group_name_H-M   'P 1'
#
loop_
_entity.id
_entity.type
_entity.pdbx_description
1 polymer ?
#
loop_
_entity_poly.entity_id
_entity_poly.type
_entity_poly.pdbx_seq_one_letter_code
_entity_poly.pdbx_strand_id
1 'polypeptide(L)'
;MKKILPTLIIFTLCLQYLLLSINANELARELVGNNNILKLFELSNNLTFFLFPIIILFFIVGSTKYMLEIFDEERISISEIYTIVGYALIFPLIGMFFYTTCFFLRNYQVSSIEDLKNLHFLFGLTTNDFNFINRLFWLLAYFFIFYNLCFNKNIVWWKVVLSLMIPILIVLVVGFIIK
;
A
#
# COMPACT_ATOMS: atom_id res chain seq x y z
N MET A 1 15.63 -19.39 6.47
CA MET A 1 14.47 -19.56 5.56
C MET A 1 13.21 -18.77 5.98
N LYS A 2 12.82 -18.70 7.27
CA LYS A 2 11.55 -18.08 7.72
C LYS A 2 11.29 -16.61 7.31
N LYS A 3 12.31 -15.84 6.92
CA LYS A 3 12.19 -14.41 6.55
C LYS A 3 12.30 -14.10 5.05
N ILE A 4 12.68 -15.09 4.22
CA ILE A 4 12.92 -14.87 2.78
C ILE A 4 11.62 -14.51 2.07
N LEU A 5 10.53 -15.23 2.38
CA LEU A 5 9.25 -15.03 1.74
C LEU A 5 8.62 -13.66 2.06
N PRO A 6 8.58 -13.18 3.32
CA PRO A 6 8.18 -11.81 3.63
C PRO A 6 8.98 -10.76 2.84
N THR A 7 10.31 -10.88 2.79
CA THR A 7 11.16 -9.96 2.01
C THR A 7 10.82 -10.00 0.52
N LEU A 8 10.58 -11.17 -0.05
CA LEU A 8 10.17 -11.32 -1.45
C LEU A 8 8.82 -10.65 -1.70
N ILE A 9 7.82 -10.86 -0.84
CA ILE A 9 6.50 -10.21 -0.96
C ILE A 9 6.65 -8.69 -1.01
N ILE A 10 7.42 -8.12 -0.08
CA ILE A 10 7.68 -6.68 -0.02
C ILE A 10 8.38 -6.21 -1.30
N PHE A 11 9.42 -6.92 -1.74
CA PHE A 11 10.18 -6.55 -2.91
C PHE A 11 9.32 -6.60 -4.19
N THR A 12 8.50 -7.64 -4.36
CA THR A 12 7.55 -7.74 -5.48
C THR A 12 6.52 -6.61 -5.42
N LEU A 13 6.04 -6.24 -4.23
CA LEU A 13 5.13 -5.11 -4.08
C LEU A 13 5.80 -3.79 -4.51
N CYS A 14 7.06 -3.55 -4.13
CA CYS A 14 7.83 -2.39 -4.60
C CYS A 14 7.95 -2.36 -6.13
N LEU A 15 8.22 -3.50 -6.75
CA LEU A 15 8.31 -3.59 -8.21
C LEU A 15 6.97 -3.28 -8.89
N GLN A 16 5.84 -3.69 -8.32
CA GLN A 16 4.53 -3.36 -8.86
C GLN A 16 4.18 -1.87 -8.72
N TYR A 17 4.50 -1.26 -7.58
CA TYR A 17 4.34 0.20 -7.44
C TYR A 17 5.22 0.97 -8.42
N LEU A 18 6.45 0.51 -8.65
CA LEU A 18 7.34 1.08 -9.66
C LEU A 18 6.76 0.94 -11.07
N LEU A 19 6.30 -0.26 -11.43
CA LEU A 19 5.71 -0.53 -12.74
C LEU A 19 4.48 0.34 -12.99
N LEU A 20 3.62 0.47 -11.98
CA LEU A 20 2.47 1.37 -12.07
C LEU A 20 2.88 2.83 -12.25
N SER A 21 3.88 3.30 -11.50
CA SER A 21 4.38 4.68 -11.62
C SER A 21 4.97 4.96 -13.01
N ILE A 22 5.72 4.01 -13.59
CA ILE A 22 6.25 4.14 -14.95
C ILE A 22 5.09 4.27 -15.95
N ASN A 23 4.10 3.40 -15.87
CA ASN A 23 2.94 3.43 -16.77
C ASN A 23 2.09 4.70 -16.62
N ALA A 24 1.85 5.13 -15.37
CA ALA A 24 1.10 6.35 -15.10
C ALA A 24 1.84 7.57 -15.68
N ASN A 25 3.16 7.59 -15.57
CA ASN A 25 4.01 8.61 -16.16
C ASN A 25 4.00 8.60 -17.69
N GLU A 26 3.98 7.43 -18.31
CA GLU A 26 3.82 7.31 -19.77
C GLU A 26 2.45 7.84 -20.22
N LEU A 27 1.37 7.44 -19.55
CA LEU A 27 0.03 7.94 -19.84
C LEU A 27 -0.07 9.46 -19.65
N ALA A 28 0.52 10.01 -18.59
CA ALA A 28 0.56 11.45 -18.36
C ALA A 28 1.31 12.17 -19.49
N ARG A 29 2.41 11.62 -20.01
CA ARG A 29 3.14 12.19 -21.16
C ARG A 29 2.32 12.16 -22.44
N GLU A 30 1.56 11.09 -22.68
CA GLU A 30 0.65 10.98 -23.83
C GLU A 30 -0.43 12.08 -23.78
N LEU A 31 -0.97 12.37 -22.60
CA LEU A 31 -2.06 13.34 -22.41
C LEU A 31 -1.61 14.81 -22.41
N VAL A 32 -0.44 15.10 -21.85
CA VAL A 32 0.06 16.49 -21.66
C VAL A 32 0.81 16.99 -22.91
N GLY A 33 1.22 16.10 -23.81
CA GLY A 33 1.97 16.44 -25.02
C GLY A 33 3.37 16.99 -24.71
N ASN A 34 3.94 17.81 -25.61
CA ASN A 34 5.35 18.19 -25.57
C ASN A 34 5.68 19.41 -24.68
N ASN A 35 4.86 19.72 -23.67
CA ASN A 35 5.10 20.86 -22.79
C ASN A 35 5.99 20.47 -21.59
N ASN A 36 7.28 20.77 -21.69
CA ASN A 36 8.30 20.29 -20.74
C ASN A 36 8.13 20.80 -19.29
N ILE A 37 7.43 21.91 -19.09
CA ILE A 37 7.18 22.47 -17.76
C ILE A 37 6.05 21.72 -17.05
N LEU A 38 4.93 21.45 -17.73
CA LEU A 38 3.85 20.64 -17.18
C LEU A 38 4.30 19.19 -16.90
N LYS A 39 5.18 18.63 -17.73
CA LYS A 39 5.82 17.33 -17.47
C LYS A 39 6.58 17.27 -16.13
N LEU A 40 7.20 18.36 -15.69
CA LEU A 40 7.96 18.38 -14.43
C LEU A 40 7.06 18.31 -13.18
N PHE A 41 5.83 18.83 -13.26
CA PHE A 41 4.92 18.91 -12.12
C PHE A 41 3.93 17.75 -12.03
N GLU A 42 3.62 17.09 -13.15
CA GLU A 42 2.61 16.02 -13.19
C GLU A 42 3.19 14.59 -13.17
N LEU A 43 4.51 14.43 -13.35
CA LEU A 43 5.15 13.13 -13.30
C LEU A 43 5.40 12.68 -11.86
N SER A 44 4.93 11.48 -11.53
CA SER A 44 5.22 10.83 -10.26
C SER A 44 6.70 10.44 -10.16
N ASN A 45 7.30 10.64 -8.98
CA ASN A 45 8.66 10.20 -8.72
C ASN A 45 8.69 8.66 -8.56
N ASN A 46 9.20 7.96 -9.59
CA ASN A 46 9.33 6.50 -9.61
C ASN A 46 10.06 5.92 -8.39
N LEU A 47 11.09 6.62 -7.89
CA LEU A 47 11.83 6.18 -6.70
C LEU A 47 10.95 6.27 -5.45
N THR A 48 10.18 7.34 -5.30
CA THR A 48 9.23 7.49 -4.19
C THR A 48 8.18 6.38 -4.21
N PHE A 49 7.61 6.06 -5.38
CA PHE A 49 6.64 4.97 -5.52
C PHE A 49 7.26 3.60 -5.23
N PHE A 50 8.48 3.33 -5.70
CA PHE A 50 9.20 2.09 -5.38
C PHE A 50 9.46 1.93 -3.87
N LEU A 51 9.82 3.02 -3.18
CA LEU A 51 10.10 3.01 -1.75
C LEU A 51 8.83 3.02 -0.89
N PHE A 52 7.67 3.33 -1.45
CA PHE A 52 6.43 3.50 -0.70
C PHE A 52 6.03 2.28 0.14
N PRO A 53 6.07 1.03 -0.38
CA PRO A 53 5.77 -0.15 0.43
C PRO A 53 6.77 -0.38 1.57
N ILE A 54 8.04 0.00 1.37
CA ILE A 54 9.09 -0.09 2.39
C ILE A 54 8.82 0.91 3.52
N ILE A 55 8.41 2.14 3.18
CA ILE A 55 8.05 3.16 4.16
C ILE A 55 6.84 2.70 4.98
N ILE A 56 5.80 2.18 4.34
CA ILE A 56 4.62 1.64 5.03
C ILE A 56 5.01 0.48 5.96
N LEU A 57 5.85 -0.44 5.48
CA LEU A 57 6.34 -1.55 6.29
C LEU A 57 7.05 -1.07 7.55
N PHE A 58 8.03 -0.17 7.41
CA PHE A 58 8.76 0.36 8.56
C PHE A 58 7.84 1.09 9.53
N PHE A 59 6.90 1.87 9.00
CA PHE A 59 5.90 2.55 9.80
C PHE A 59 5.05 1.55 10.61
N ILE A 60 4.46 0.54 9.98
CA ILE A 60 3.61 -0.45 10.67
C ILE A 60 4.43 -1.26 11.68
N VAL A 61 5.61 -1.75 11.30
CA VAL A 61 6.45 -2.58 12.20
C VAL A 61 6.93 -1.77 13.40
N GLY A 62 7.48 -0.57 13.16
CA GLY A 62 8.02 0.29 14.21
C GLY A 62 6.93 0.75 15.16
N SER A 63 5.81 1.25 14.63
CA SER A 63 4.71 1.75 15.44
C SER A 63 4.00 0.65 16.23
N THR A 64 3.78 -0.53 15.62
CA THR A 64 3.20 -1.68 16.34
C THR A 64 4.12 -2.13 17.47
N LYS A 65 5.43 -2.22 17.23
CA LYS A 65 6.40 -2.60 18.27
C LYS A 65 6.38 -1.61 19.42
N TYR A 66 6.49 -0.32 19.12
CA TYR A 66 6.49 0.74 20.11
C TYR A 66 5.21 0.73 20.97
N MET A 67 4.04 0.60 20.34
CA MET A 67 2.77 0.56 21.07
C MET A 67 2.62 -0.71 21.92
N LEU A 68 3.09 -1.86 21.43
CA LEU A 68 3.08 -3.10 22.22
C LEU A 68 3.99 -3.01 23.44
N GLU A 69 5.14 -2.33 23.34
CA GLU A 69 6.03 -2.06 24.48
C GLU A 69 5.34 -1.16 25.53
N ILE A 70 4.58 -0.14 25.12
CA ILE A 70 3.77 0.68 26.03
C ILE A 70 2.72 -0.16 26.80
N PHE A 71 2.23 -1.25 26.20
CA PHE A 71 1.28 -2.16 26.82
C PHE A 71 1.94 -3.37 27.52
N ASP A 72 3.22 -3.28 27.86
CA ASP A 72 4.00 -4.32 28.55
C ASP A 72 4.11 -5.66 27.77
N GLU A 73 3.99 -5.64 26.44
CA GLU A 73 4.12 -6.81 25.56
C GLU A 73 5.53 -6.91 24.95
N GLU A 74 6.57 -6.73 25.76
CA GLU A 74 7.99 -6.71 25.32
C GLU A 74 8.46 -8.04 24.70
N ARG A 75 7.81 -9.15 25.07
CA ARG A 75 8.14 -10.52 24.65
C ARG A 75 8.17 -10.71 23.13
N ILE A 76 7.49 -9.86 22.37
CA ILE A 76 7.45 -9.96 20.92
C ILE A 76 8.60 -9.15 20.32
N SER A 77 9.49 -9.86 19.62
CA SER A 77 10.61 -9.23 18.95
C SER A 77 10.17 -8.45 17.71
N ILE A 78 10.91 -7.40 17.37
CA ILE A 78 10.68 -6.63 16.12
C ILE A 78 10.74 -7.53 14.87
N SER A 79 11.57 -8.57 14.92
CA SER A 79 11.70 -9.58 13.86
C SER A 79 10.41 -10.38 13.66
N GLU A 80 9.68 -10.70 14.72
CA GLU A 80 8.41 -11.41 14.62
C GLU A 80 7.32 -10.51 14.05
N ILE A 81 7.27 -9.25 14.49
CA ILE A 81 6.34 -8.25 13.94
C ILE A 81 6.63 -8.04 12.46
N TYR A 82 7.89 -7.86 12.07
CA TYR A 82 8.31 -7.80 10.66
C TYR A 82 7.81 -9.00 9.85
N THR A 83 7.91 -10.20 10.41
CA THR A 83 7.48 -11.42 9.71
C THR A 83 5.97 -11.42 9.52
N ILE A 84 5.19 -11.09 10.55
CA ILE A 84 3.72 -11.01 10.49
C ILE A 84 3.27 -9.96 9.46
N VAL A 85 3.82 -8.74 9.57
CA VAL A 85 3.48 -7.63 8.67
C VAL A 85 3.90 -7.94 7.24
N GLY A 86 5.10 -8.46 7.02
CA GLY A 86 5.58 -8.81 5.69
C GLY A 86 4.74 -9.89 5.01
N TYR A 87 4.22 -10.88 5.77
CA TYR A 87 3.22 -11.81 5.23
C TYR A 87 1.88 -11.15 4.95
N ALA A 88 1.43 -10.24 5.82
CA ALA A 88 0.18 -9.48 5.61
C ALA A 88 0.21 -8.66 4.31
N LEU A 89 1.40 -8.23 3.86
CA LEU A 89 1.54 -7.50 2.60
C LEU A 89 1.26 -8.35 1.34
N ILE A 90 0.99 -9.66 1.47
CA ILE A 90 0.50 -10.48 0.36
C ILE A 90 -0.86 -9.97 -0.17
N PHE A 91 -1.72 -9.46 0.71
CA PHE A 91 -3.04 -8.96 0.33
C PHE A 91 -2.94 -7.72 -0.57
N PRO A 92 -2.25 -6.62 -0.16
CA PRO A 92 -2.05 -5.48 -1.05
C PRO A 92 -1.21 -5.85 -2.29
N LEU A 93 -0.34 -6.85 -2.24
CA LEU A 93 0.33 -7.37 -3.44
C LEU A 93 -0.65 -7.98 -4.44
N ILE A 94 -1.60 -8.81 -4.00
CA ILE A 94 -2.63 -9.36 -4.88
C ILE A 94 -3.51 -8.23 -5.45
N GLY A 95 -3.91 -7.27 -4.62
CA GLY A 95 -4.67 -6.10 -5.05
C GLY A 95 -3.95 -5.27 -6.11
N MET A 96 -2.67 -4.98 -5.88
CA MET A 96 -1.82 -4.25 -6.83
C MET A 96 -1.58 -5.05 -8.11
N PHE A 97 -1.47 -6.38 -8.03
CA PHE A 97 -1.30 -7.21 -9.21
C PHE A 97 -2.53 -7.11 -10.09
N PHE A 98 -3.70 -7.27 -9.49
CA PHE A 98 -4.98 -7.15 -10.18
C PHE A 98 -5.14 -5.76 -10.83
N TYR A 99 -4.82 -4.69 -10.10
CA TYR A 99 -4.85 -3.32 -10.61
C TYR A 99 -3.92 -3.15 -11.82
N THR A 100 -2.67 -3.59 -11.67
CA THR A 100 -1.63 -3.45 -12.70
C THR A 100 -2.02 -4.22 -13.96
N THR A 101 -2.49 -5.46 -13.84
CA THR A 101 -2.96 -6.26 -14.97
C THR A 101 -4.12 -5.60 -15.70
N CYS A 102 -5.13 -5.11 -14.97
CA CYS A 102 -6.27 -4.43 -15.58
C CYS A 102 -5.86 -3.13 -16.29
N PHE A 103 -4.89 -2.41 -15.74
CA PHE A 103 -4.36 -1.17 -16.32
C PHE A 103 -3.56 -1.41 -17.62
N PHE A 104 -2.79 -2.50 -17.68
CA PHE A 104 -2.03 -2.89 -18.87
C PHE A 104 -2.92 -3.40 -20.00
N LEU A 105 -3.96 -4.14 -19.66
CA LEU A 105 -4.89 -4.73 -20.62
C LEU A 105 -6.08 -3.82 -20.92
N ARG A 106 -5.93 -2.50 -20.70
CA ARG A 106 -6.98 -1.52 -21.01
C ARG A 106 -7.24 -1.50 -22.52
N ASN A 107 -8.52 -1.50 -22.90
CA ASN A 107 -8.94 -1.49 -24.30
C ASN A 107 -9.24 -0.07 -24.84
N TYR A 108 -8.85 0.98 -24.11
CA TYR A 108 -9.20 2.37 -24.45
C TYR A 108 -7.95 3.25 -24.55
N GLN A 109 -7.83 4.02 -25.64
CA GLN A 109 -6.87 5.12 -25.73
C GLN A 109 -7.47 6.32 -25.00
N VAL A 110 -6.75 6.85 -24.02
CA VAL A 110 -7.16 8.05 -23.30
C VAL A 110 -6.69 9.24 -24.13
N SER A 111 -7.62 10.06 -24.62
CA SER A 111 -7.32 11.22 -25.48
C SER A 111 -7.49 12.57 -24.78
N SER A 112 -8.17 12.58 -23.63
CA SER A 112 -8.41 13.77 -22.82
C SER A 112 -8.50 13.43 -21.32
N ILE A 113 -8.44 14.47 -20.47
CA ILE A 113 -8.64 14.34 -19.02
C ILE A 113 -10.08 13.93 -18.68
N GLU A 114 -11.05 14.27 -19.54
CA GLU A 114 -12.44 13.82 -19.38
C GLU A 114 -12.55 12.29 -19.55
N ASP A 115 -11.77 11.71 -20.47
CA ASP A 115 -11.74 10.27 -20.72
C ASP A 115 -11.17 9.47 -19.53
N LEU A 116 -10.28 10.08 -18.72
CA LEU A 116 -9.78 9.48 -17.49
C LEU A 116 -10.89 9.20 -16.48
N LYS A 117 -11.95 10.02 -16.45
CA LYS A 117 -13.09 9.84 -15.54
C LYS A 117 -14.01 8.71 -15.99
N ASN A 118 -14.00 8.38 -17.28
CA ASN A 118 -14.82 7.34 -17.89
C ASN A 118 -14.01 6.09 -18.27
N LEU A 119 -12.80 5.95 -17.70
CA LEU A 119 -11.95 4.77 -17.90
C LEU A 119 -12.64 3.52 -17.38
N HIS A 120 -13.07 2.68 -18.32
CA HIS A 120 -13.46 1.31 -18.05
C HIS A 120 -12.26 0.40 -18.31
N PHE A 121 -11.90 -0.37 -17.29
CA PHE A 121 -10.88 -1.40 -17.35
C PHE A 121 -11.53 -2.75 -17.69
N LEU A 122 -10.73 -3.82 -17.71
CA LEU A 122 -11.23 -5.18 -17.85
C LEU A 122 -12.42 -5.45 -16.92
N PHE A 123 -13.40 -6.20 -17.44
CA PHE A 123 -14.67 -6.49 -16.76
C PHE A 123 -15.58 -5.28 -16.50
N GLY A 124 -15.33 -4.14 -17.15
CA GLY A 124 -16.13 -2.92 -16.99
C GLY A 124 -15.84 -2.15 -15.70
N LEU A 125 -14.82 -2.56 -14.95
CA LEU A 125 -14.41 -1.94 -13.69
C LEU A 125 -13.99 -0.50 -13.89
N THR A 126 -14.31 0.34 -12.92
CA THR A 126 -13.94 1.75 -12.87
C THR A 126 -12.82 1.98 -11.85
N THR A 127 -12.23 3.18 -11.86
CA THR A 127 -11.26 3.61 -10.83
C THR A 127 -11.83 3.54 -9.40
N ASN A 128 -13.14 3.78 -9.24
CA ASN A 128 -13.81 3.66 -7.94
C ASN A 128 -13.84 2.21 -7.43
N ASP A 129 -14.06 1.25 -8.32
CA ASP A 129 -14.05 -0.17 -7.97
C ASP A 129 -12.65 -0.60 -7.53
N PHE A 130 -11.61 -0.13 -8.21
CA PHE A 130 -10.23 -0.38 -7.79
C PHE A 130 -9.89 0.26 -6.45
N ASN A 131 -10.39 1.47 -6.16
CA ASN A 131 -10.24 2.08 -4.84
C ASN A 131 -10.91 1.24 -3.75
N PHE A 132 -12.10 0.71 -4.00
CA PHE A 132 -12.80 -0.19 -3.08
C PHE A 132 -12.02 -1.50 -2.85
N ILE A 133 -11.60 -2.15 -3.94
CA ILE A 133 -10.80 -3.39 -3.89
C ILE A 133 -9.49 -3.17 -3.13
N ASN A 134 -8.78 -2.07 -3.41
CA ASN A 134 -7.54 -1.73 -2.70
C ASN A 134 -7.80 -1.55 -1.20
N ARG A 135 -8.85 -0.84 -0.80
CA ARG A 135 -9.24 -0.69 0.61
C ARG A 135 -9.53 -2.05 1.27
N LEU A 136 -10.22 -2.94 0.56
CA LEU A 136 -10.51 -4.30 1.04
C LEU A 136 -9.22 -5.10 1.27
N PHE A 137 -8.27 -5.08 0.34
CA PHE A 137 -7.00 -5.80 0.50
C PHE A 137 -6.13 -5.24 1.64
N TRP A 138 -6.13 -3.92 1.84
CA TRP A 138 -5.49 -3.34 3.02
C TRP A 138 -6.19 -3.74 4.32
N LEU A 139 -7.52 -3.76 4.36
CA LEU A 139 -8.28 -4.23 5.52
C LEU A 139 -7.96 -5.69 5.85
N LEU A 140 -7.85 -6.56 4.84
CA LEU A 140 -7.44 -7.95 5.01
C LEU A 140 -6.01 -8.06 5.57
N ALA A 141 -5.08 -7.20 5.14
CA ALA A 141 -3.74 -7.14 5.71
C ALA A 141 -3.77 -6.78 7.20
N TYR A 142 -4.50 -5.73 7.59
CA TYR A 142 -4.65 -5.36 9.01
C TYR A 142 -5.33 -6.44 9.83
N PHE A 143 -6.37 -7.09 9.28
CA PHE A 143 -7.02 -8.22 9.92
C PHE A 143 -6.06 -9.40 10.12
N PHE A 144 -5.21 -9.70 9.15
CA PHE A 144 -4.19 -10.75 9.26
C PHE A 144 -3.17 -10.44 10.36
N ILE A 145 -2.71 -9.18 10.46
CA ILE A 145 -1.80 -8.74 11.53
C ILE A 145 -2.49 -8.89 12.89
N PHE A 146 -3.73 -8.39 13.01
CA PHE A 146 -4.54 -8.50 14.21
C PHE A 146 -4.70 -9.96 14.65
N TYR A 147 -5.10 -10.82 13.72
CA TYR A 147 -5.31 -12.25 13.98
C TYR A 147 -4.04 -12.92 14.50
N ASN A 148 -2.89 -12.68 13.86
CA ASN A 148 -1.62 -13.28 14.28
C ASN A 148 -1.18 -12.78 15.66
N LEU A 149 -1.35 -11.49 15.96
CA LEU A 149 -0.97 -10.95 17.27
C LEU A 149 -1.91 -11.44 18.39
N CYS A 150 -3.22 -11.55 18.13
CA CYS A 150 -4.18 -12.00 19.14
C CYS A 150 -4.08 -13.52 19.37
N PHE A 151 -4.16 -14.31 18.30
CA PHE A 151 -4.37 -15.76 18.41
C PHE A 151 -3.07 -16.56 18.35
N ASN A 152 -2.07 -16.10 17.60
CA ASN A 152 -0.78 -16.82 17.52
C ASN A 152 0.24 -16.32 18.56
N LYS A 153 0.11 -15.06 19.00
CA LYS A 153 0.99 -14.45 20.01
C LYS A 153 0.31 -14.22 21.36
N ASN A 154 -0.97 -14.58 21.51
CA ASN A 154 -1.74 -14.49 22.75
C ASN A 154 -1.73 -13.09 23.38
N ILE A 155 -1.76 -12.03 22.55
CA ILE A 155 -1.93 -10.66 23.04
C ILE A 155 -3.42 -10.38 23.21
N VAL A 156 -3.78 -9.65 24.26
CA VAL A 156 -5.16 -9.23 24.46
C VAL A 156 -5.63 -8.33 23.31
N TRP A 157 -6.79 -8.65 22.73
CA TRP A 157 -7.28 -8.04 21.49
C TRP A 157 -7.31 -6.51 21.50
N TRP A 158 -7.70 -5.89 22.62
CA TRP A 158 -7.83 -4.43 22.70
C TRP A 158 -6.45 -3.75 22.61
N LYS A 159 -5.39 -4.36 23.17
CA LYS A 159 -4.01 -3.87 23.03
C LYS A 159 -3.60 -3.86 21.57
N VAL A 160 -3.89 -4.94 20.85
CA VAL A 160 -3.58 -5.06 19.42
C VAL A 160 -4.32 -4.03 18.58
N VAL A 161 -5.62 -3.83 18.82
CA VAL A 161 -6.41 -2.80 18.12
C VAL A 161 -5.80 -1.42 18.33
N LEU A 162 -5.51 -1.05 19.58
CA LEU A 162 -4.91 0.24 19.88
C LEU A 162 -3.51 0.39 19.27
N SER A 163 -2.68 -0.65 19.29
CA SER A 163 -1.35 -0.64 18.67
C SER A 163 -1.39 -0.43 17.17
N LEU A 164 -2.46 -0.87 16.49
CA LEU A 164 -2.63 -0.67 15.05
C LEU A 164 -3.32 0.66 14.71
N MET A 165 -4.28 1.11 15.52
CA MET A 165 -5.08 2.31 15.21
C MET A 165 -4.45 3.63 15.68
N ILE A 166 -3.83 3.66 16.87
CA ILE A 166 -3.27 4.90 17.44
C ILE A 166 -2.23 5.55 16.51
N PRO A 167 -1.25 4.80 15.95
CA PRO A 167 -0.28 5.40 15.03
C PRO A 167 -0.92 6.03 13.79
N ILE A 168 -1.96 5.38 13.24
CA ILE A 168 -2.69 5.88 12.08
C ILE A 168 -3.43 7.17 12.43
N LEU A 169 -4.11 7.21 13.59
CA LEU A 169 -4.81 8.39 14.07
C LEU A 169 -3.85 9.58 14.28
N ILE A 170 -2.67 9.34 14.86
CA ILE A 170 -1.64 10.37 15.04
C ILE A 170 -1.21 10.94 13.69
N VAL A 171 -0.89 10.09 12.70
CA VAL A 171 -0.50 10.54 11.37
C VAL A 171 -1.62 11.35 10.69
N LEU A 172 -2.88 10.92 10.83
CA LEU A 172 -4.02 11.65 10.28
C LEU A 172 -4.20 13.02 10.94
N VAL A 173 -4.10 13.10 12.27
CA VAL A 173 -4.22 14.37 13.02
C VAL A 173 -3.08 15.31 12.67
N VAL A 174 -1.84 14.82 12.67
CA VAL A 174 -0.66 15.62 12.29
C VAL A 174 -0.77 16.09 10.84
N GLY A 175 -1.18 15.22 9.92
CA GLY A 175 -1.38 15.56 8.52
C GLY A 175 -2.52 16.56 8.29
N PHE A 176 -3.53 16.58 9.16
CA PHE A 176 -4.60 17.58 9.14
C PHE A 176 -4.14 18.94 9.70
N ILE A 177 -3.26 18.95 10.70
CA ILE A 177 -2.72 20.18 11.32
C ILE A 177 -1.67 20.86 10.44
N ILE A 178 -0.88 20.09 9.67
CA ILE A 178 0.18 20.60 8.80
C ILE A 178 -0.38 21.12 7.45
N LYS A 179 -1.60 20.72 7.08
CA LYS A 179 -2.32 21.27 5.93
C LYS A 179 -2.99 22.59 6.27
#